data_AF-A0A315XFA4-F1
#
_entry.id   AF-A0A315XFA4-F1
#
_cell.length_a   1.000
_cell.length_b   1.000
_cell.length_c   1.000
_cell.angle_alpha   90.00
_cell.angle_beta   90.00
_cell.angle_gamma   90.00
#
_symmetry.space_group_name_H-M   'P 1'
#
loop_
_entity.id
_entity.type
_entity.pdbx_description
1 polymer ?
#
loop_
_entity_poly.entity_id
_entity_poly.type
_entity_poly.pdbx_seq_one_letter_code
_entity_poly.pdbx_strand_id
1 'polypeptide(L)'
;MLQGNTDKNKLTGFDFTGNMALLVDDIIKTHPFFNHIRINNILVAISPSNGNKNGVVAKLRPMLFEGGSRTKVVRGIEYAAPEVIINDTNILYIVYFHLPRFLNHGNQKTKLATVIHELHHVSPLFNGDIRRYSGKNYAHGNSRKDFDDLINIYTNEYICDTIHPELSNFLKYKYNELKSKYGAIYGDMIRIPRLKNVSFKMANI
;
A
#
# COMPACT_ATOMS: atom_id res chain seq x y z
N MET A 1 1.50 -17.29 -6.31
CA MET A 1 0.37 -17.03 -5.39
C MET A 1 0.90 -16.22 -4.19
N LEU A 2 0.76 -14.88 -4.18
CA LEU A 2 0.66 -14.14 -2.91
C LEU A 2 -0.77 -14.34 -2.39
N GLN A 3 -1.16 -15.60 -2.17
CA GLN A 3 -2.47 -15.93 -1.64
C GLN A 3 -2.54 -15.32 -0.25
N GLY A 4 -3.30 -14.24 -0.11
CA GLY A 4 -3.93 -13.92 1.17
C GLY A 4 -4.75 -15.14 1.54
N ASN A 5 -4.17 -15.97 2.39
CA ASN A 5 -4.76 -17.25 2.75
C ASN A 5 -5.54 -16.99 4.03
N THR A 6 -6.81 -16.59 3.88
CA THR A 6 -7.75 -16.37 4.99
C THR A 6 -7.84 -17.57 5.93
N ASP A 7 -7.48 -18.76 5.45
CA ASP A 7 -7.43 -20.01 6.23
C ASP A 7 -6.27 -20.05 7.24
N LYS A 8 -5.40 -19.02 7.27
CA LYS A 8 -4.29 -18.90 8.24
C LYS A 8 -4.66 -18.17 9.53
N ASN A 9 -5.85 -17.56 9.61
CA ASN A 9 -6.29 -16.95 10.86
C ASN A 9 -6.61 -18.06 11.87
N LYS A 10 -5.88 -18.09 12.98
CA LYS A 10 -6.10 -19.01 14.10
C LYS A 10 -6.30 -18.20 15.38
N LEU A 11 -6.79 -18.83 16.44
CA LEU A 11 -6.84 -18.21 17.78
C LEU A 11 -5.47 -17.72 18.27
N THR A 12 -4.38 -18.18 17.65
CA THR A 12 -3.00 -17.81 17.98
C THR A 12 -2.41 -16.71 17.10
N GLY A 13 -3.11 -16.25 16.06
CA GLY A 13 -2.68 -15.08 15.30
C GLY A 13 -3.59 -14.68 14.13
N PHE A 14 -3.69 -13.37 13.90
CA PHE A 14 -4.32 -12.74 12.74
C PHE A 14 -3.28 -12.34 11.68
N ASP A 15 -3.45 -12.81 10.44
CA ASP A 15 -2.62 -12.45 9.28
C ASP A 15 -3.05 -11.10 8.71
N PHE A 16 -2.41 -10.01 9.14
CA PHE A 16 -2.78 -8.68 8.68
C PHE A 16 -2.49 -8.46 7.20
N THR A 17 -1.30 -8.83 6.70
CA THR A 17 -0.92 -8.56 5.31
C THR A 17 -1.71 -9.42 4.34
N GLY A 18 -2.01 -10.67 4.68
CA GLY A 18 -2.87 -11.55 3.89
C GLY A 18 -4.30 -11.05 3.77
N ASN A 19 -4.95 -10.67 4.88
CA ASN A 19 -6.32 -10.13 4.85
C ASN A 19 -6.39 -8.78 4.14
N MET A 20 -5.38 -7.93 4.32
CA MET A 20 -5.30 -6.65 3.60
C MET A 20 -5.06 -6.84 2.10
N ALA A 21 -4.26 -7.83 1.68
CA ALA A 21 -4.06 -8.13 0.26
C ALA A 21 -5.36 -8.58 -0.43
N LEU A 22 -6.18 -9.39 0.25
CA LEU A 22 -7.51 -9.77 -0.25
C LEU A 22 -8.44 -8.56 -0.39
N LEU A 23 -8.47 -7.69 0.63
CA LEU A 23 -9.25 -6.45 0.57
C LEU A 23 -8.80 -5.56 -0.59
N VAL A 24 -7.49 -5.40 -0.80
CA VAL A 24 -6.96 -4.60 -1.91
C VAL A 24 -7.31 -5.21 -3.27
N ASP A 25 -7.21 -6.53 -3.42
CA ASP A 25 -7.60 -7.24 -4.63
C ASP A 25 -9.09 -7.05 -4.96
N ASP A 26 -9.95 -7.12 -3.94
CA ASP A 26 -11.38 -6.87 -4.08
C ASP A 26 -11.69 -5.41 -4.48
N ILE A 27 -11.02 -4.42 -3.88
CA ILE A 27 -11.15 -3.01 -4.28
C ILE A 27 -10.77 -2.82 -5.75
N ILE A 28 -9.64 -3.42 -6.19
CA ILE A 28 -9.15 -3.34 -7.56
C ILE A 28 -10.14 -3.95 -8.56
N LYS A 29 -10.81 -5.06 -8.19
CA LYS A 29 -11.78 -5.75 -9.05
C LYS A 29 -13.15 -5.08 -9.05
N THR A 30 -13.54 -4.47 -7.95
CA THR A 30 -14.87 -3.86 -7.76
C THR A 30 -14.94 -2.47 -8.39
N HIS A 31 -13.93 -1.63 -8.15
CA HIS A 31 -14.05 -0.20 -8.43
C HIS A 31 -13.28 0.21 -9.71
N PRO A 32 -13.97 0.65 -10.79
CA PRO A 32 -13.37 0.82 -12.14
C PRO A 32 -12.11 1.68 -12.21
N PHE A 33 -12.03 2.72 -11.37
CA PHE A 33 -10.84 3.59 -11.29
C PHE A 33 -9.54 2.83 -11.01
N PHE A 34 -9.60 1.71 -10.27
CA PHE A 34 -8.43 0.93 -9.86
C PHE A 34 -8.11 -0.26 -10.77
N ASN A 35 -8.90 -0.53 -11.81
CA ASN A 35 -8.75 -1.70 -12.70
C ASN A 35 -7.39 -1.78 -13.43
N HIS A 36 -6.65 -0.67 -13.52
CA HIS A 36 -5.32 -0.62 -14.12
C HIS A 36 -4.24 -1.26 -13.23
N ILE A 37 -4.54 -1.49 -11.95
CA ILE A 37 -3.63 -2.03 -10.95
C ILE A 37 -3.58 -3.55 -11.05
N ARG A 38 -2.38 -4.13 -10.97
CA ARG A 38 -2.19 -5.59 -10.91
C ARG A 38 -1.72 -6.00 -9.52
N ILE A 39 -2.57 -6.73 -8.79
CA ILE A 39 -2.31 -7.13 -7.40
C ILE A 39 -0.96 -7.85 -7.22
N ASN A 40 -0.56 -8.70 -8.18
CA ASN A 40 0.69 -9.47 -8.10
C ASN A 40 1.97 -8.59 -8.08
N ASN A 41 1.89 -7.34 -8.53
CA ASN A 41 3.01 -6.40 -8.50
C ASN A 41 2.93 -5.42 -7.32
N ILE A 42 1.95 -5.59 -6.42
CA ILE A 42 1.83 -4.86 -5.16
C ILE A 42 2.21 -5.78 -4.01
N LEU A 43 3.12 -5.31 -3.16
CA LEU A 43 3.38 -5.93 -1.87
C LEU A 43 2.68 -5.15 -0.76
N VAL A 44 1.85 -5.83 0.03
CA VAL A 44 1.31 -5.28 1.28
C VAL A 44 2.27 -5.63 2.41
N ALA A 45 2.69 -4.64 3.20
CA ALA A 45 3.62 -4.83 4.29
C ALA A 45 3.21 -4.06 5.55
N ILE A 46 3.65 -4.54 6.71
CA ILE A 46 3.54 -3.80 7.97
C ILE A 46 4.84 -3.06 8.29
N SER A 47 4.69 -1.91 8.94
CA SER A 47 5.80 -1.20 9.59
C SER A 47 5.44 -0.96 11.06
N PRO A 48 6.35 -1.22 12.02
CA PRO A 48 6.12 -0.85 13.41
C PRO A 48 5.93 0.67 13.56
N SER A 49 5.14 1.08 14.56
CA SER A 49 4.93 2.47 14.96
C SER A 49 4.69 2.58 16.46
N ASN A 50 4.95 3.74 17.04
CA ASN A 50 4.92 3.98 18.49
C ASN A 50 3.51 4.22 19.08
N GLY A 51 2.44 3.79 18.41
CA GLY A 51 1.05 3.92 18.91
C GLY A 51 0.51 5.36 19.07
N ASN A 52 1.36 6.37 18.91
CA ASN A 52 0.96 7.77 18.91
C ASN A 52 -0.04 8.04 17.77
N LYS A 53 -1.08 8.83 18.05
CA LYS A 53 -2.08 9.28 17.09
C LYS A 53 -1.48 10.11 15.96
N ASN A 54 -0.38 10.82 16.24
CA ASN A 54 0.32 11.63 15.26
C ASN A 54 1.33 10.79 14.47
N GLY A 55 1.35 10.97 13.15
CA GLY A 55 2.32 10.37 12.25
C GLY A 55 1.68 9.57 11.11
N VAL A 56 2.54 9.03 10.24
CA VAL A 56 2.14 8.28 9.04
C VAL A 56 1.36 7.02 9.41
N VAL A 57 0.16 6.89 8.88
CA VAL A 57 -0.76 5.77 9.16
C VAL A 57 -0.58 4.67 8.12
N ALA A 58 -0.52 5.05 6.85
CA ALA A 58 -0.17 4.21 5.73
C ALA A 58 0.70 5.00 4.75
N LYS A 59 1.36 4.31 3.82
CA LYS A 59 2.05 4.96 2.70
C LYS A 59 2.24 3.99 1.54
N LEU A 60 2.04 4.48 0.33
CA LEU A 60 2.52 3.87 -0.91
C LEU A 60 4.00 4.22 -1.12
N ARG A 61 4.80 3.21 -1.44
CA ARG A 61 6.17 3.38 -1.93
C ARG A 61 6.24 2.93 -3.39
N PRO A 62 6.52 3.84 -4.34
CA PRO A 62 6.90 3.45 -5.70
C PRO A 62 8.29 2.77 -5.70
N MET A 63 8.47 1.76 -6.54
CA MET A 63 9.75 1.06 -6.68
C MET A 63 10.59 1.59 -7.84
N LEU A 64 10.01 2.34 -8.77
CA LEU A 64 10.70 3.02 -9.86
C LEU A 64 10.64 4.54 -9.69
N PHE A 65 11.46 5.25 -10.47
CA PHE A 65 11.50 6.71 -10.45
C PHE A 65 10.43 7.31 -11.37
N GLU A 66 10.49 8.62 -11.52
CA GLU A 66 9.60 9.40 -12.37
C GLU A 66 9.47 8.80 -13.78
N GLY A 67 8.23 8.67 -14.25
CA GLY A 67 7.92 8.06 -15.54
C GLY A 67 8.13 6.55 -15.61
N GLY A 68 8.40 5.89 -14.48
CA GLY A 68 8.77 4.48 -14.42
C GLY A 68 10.25 4.23 -14.75
N SER A 69 11.09 5.26 -14.67
CA SER A 69 12.52 5.11 -14.95
C SER A 69 13.20 4.20 -13.92
N ARG A 70 14.09 3.32 -14.40
CA ARG A 70 14.95 2.49 -13.54
C ARG A 70 16.16 3.25 -13.00
N THR A 71 16.49 4.41 -13.57
CA THR A 71 17.58 5.24 -13.09
C THR A 71 17.14 6.68 -12.85
N LYS A 72 17.86 7.36 -11.95
CA LYS A 72 17.67 8.79 -11.71
C LYS A 72 18.99 9.45 -11.35
N VAL A 73 19.24 10.62 -11.92
CA VAL A 73 20.39 11.45 -11.57
C VAL A 73 20.02 12.37 -10.40
N VAL A 74 20.81 12.33 -9.33
CA VAL A 74 20.69 13.21 -8.17
C VAL A 74 22.05 13.82 -7.89
N ARG A 75 22.14 15.16 -7.99
CA ARG A 75 23.40 15.91 -7.79
C ARG A 75 24.57 15.35 -8.63
N GLY A 76 24.30 15.01 -9.89
CA GLY A 76 25.29 14.46 -10.83
C GLY A 76 25.60 12.97 -10.67
N ILE A 77 25.01 12.27 -9.69
CA ILE A 77 25.21 10.83 -9.48
C ILE A 77 23.99 10.07 -9.99
N GLU A 78 24.21 9.07 -10.86
CA GLU A 78 23.16 8.19 -11.34
C GLU A 78 22.89 7.03 -10.36
N TYR A 79 21.64 6.88 -9.96
CA TYR A 79 21.19 5.84 -9.06
C TYR A 79 20.24 4.88 -9.79
N ALA A 80 20.43 3.58 -9.58
CA ALA A 80 19.49 2.54 -9.98
C ALA A 80 18.42 2.33 -8.89
N ALA A 81 17.18 2.19 -9.35
CA ALA A 81 16.04 1.78 -8.54
C ALA A 81 16.29 0.38 -7.94
N PRO A 82 15.88 0.14 -6.68
CA PRO A 82 16.01 -1.16 -6.06
C PRO A 82 15.01 -2.15 -6.69
N GLU A 83 15.41 -3.41 -6.79
CA GLU A 83 14.57 -4.47 -7.30
C GLU A 83 14.13 -5.39 -6.16
N VAL A 84 12.84 -5.76 -6.16
CA VAL A 84 12.25 -6.69 -5.20
C VAL A 84 11.46 -7.70 -6.01
N ILE A 85 11.96 -8.93 -6.06
CA ILE A 85 11.30 -10.04 -6.76
C ILE A 85 10.74 -10.97 -5.70
N ILE A 86 9.45 -11.27 -5.80
CA ILE A 86 8.75 -12.23 -4.93
C ILE A 86 8.03 -13.20 -5.85
N ASN A 87 8.32 -14.50 -5.72
CA ASN A 87 7.74 -15.56 -6.56
C ASN A 87 7.84 -15.21 -8.07
N ASP A 88 9.06 -14.89 -8.51
CA ASP A 88 9.38 -14.49 -9.90
C ASP A 88 8.63 -13.26 -10.43
N THR A 89 7.94 -12.53 -9.56
CA THR A 89 7.22 -11.31 -9.91
C THR A 89 7.95 -10.10 -9.36
N ASN A 90 8.28 -9.15 -10.23
CA ASN A 90 8.85 -7.88 -9.81
C ASN A 90 7.78 -7.00 -9.15
N ILE A 91 8.05 -6.55 -7.93
CA ILE A 91 7.19 -5.66 -7.17
C ILE A 91 7.40 -4.21 -7.65
N LEU A 92 6.32 -3.57 -8.08
CA LEU A 92 6.32 -2.18 -8.55
C LEU A 92 5.91 -1.21 -7.45
N TYR A 93 5.11 -1.67 -6.48
CA TYR A 93 4.58 -0.85 -5.41
C TYR A 93 4.56 -1.60 -4.09
N ILE A 94 4.80 -0.87 -3.00
CA ILE A 94 4.67 -1.43 -1.65
C ILE A 94 3.74 -0.53 -0.85
N VAL A 95 2.66 -1.11 -0.34
CA VAL A 95 1.73 -0.41 0.54
C VAL A 95 2.06 -0.79 1.98
N TYR A 96 2.59 0.17 2.72
CA TYR A 96 2.91 0.00 4.13
C TYR A 96 1.74 0.43 5.01
N PHE A 97 1.40 -0.40 5.98
CA PHE A 97 0.49 -0.05 7.08
C PHE A 97 1.25 0.02 8.39
N HIS A 98 1.17 1.16 9.07
CA HIS A 98 1.87 1.38 10.33
C HIS A 98 1.05 0.87 11.52
N LEU A 99 1.46 -0.25 12.12
CA LEU A 99 0.76 -0.83 13.28
C LEU A 99 1.42 -0.38 14.60
N PRO A 100 0.64 -0.07 15.67
CA PRO A 100 -0.82 -0.20 15.76
C PRO A 100 -1.59 1.01 15.21
N ARG A 101 -0.92 2.07 14.74
CA ARG A 101 -1.52 3.36 14.37
C ARG A 101 -2.68 3.22 13.38
N PHE A 102 -2.52 2.46 12.30
CA PHE A 102 -3.56 2.22 11.29
C PHE A 102 -4.82 1.59 11.87
N LEU A 103 -4.71 0.51 12.63
CA LEU A 103 -5.88 -0.12 13.25
C LEU A 103 -6.53 0.78 14.32
N ASN A 104 -5.82 1.76 14.85
CA ASN A 104 -6.37 2.75 15.78
C ASN A 104 -6.87 4.03 15.09
N HIS A 105 -6.74 4.15 13.76
CA HIS A 105 -7.06 5.35 13.00
C HIS A 105 -8.55 5.42 12.64
N GLY A 106 -9.36 5.99 13.54
CA GLY A 106 -10.78 6.22 13.29
C GLY A 106 -11.61 4.93 13.22
N ASN A 107 -12.72 4.99 12.48
CA ASN A 107 -13.64 3.88 12.31
C ASN A 107 -13.31 3.05 11.04
N GLN A 108 -14.09 2.00 10.78
CA GLN A 108 -13.91 1.13 9.60
C GLN A 108 -13.81 1.91 8.29
N LYS A 109 -14.72 2.89 8.09
CA LYS A 109 -14.78 3.71 6.88
C LYS A 109 -13.53 4.59 6.73
N THR A 110 -13.05 5.20 7.81
CA THR A 110 -11.80 5.98 7.80
C THR A 110 -10.59 5.13 7.40
N LYS A 111 -10.49 3.90 7.93
CA LYS A 111 -9.40 2.97 7.58
C LYS A 111 -9.48 2.52 6.13
N LEU A 112 -10.69 2.24 5.64
CA LEU A 112 -10.93 1.87 4.25
C LEU A 112 -10.61 3.02 3.29
N ALA A 113 -11.03 4.25 3.61
CA ALA A 113 -10.63 5.45 2.88
C ALA A 113 -9.12 5.64 2.84
N THR A 114 -8.41 5.27 3.91
CA THR A 114 -6.94 5.27 3.92
C THR A 114 -6.35 4.24 2.95
N VAL A 115 -6.94 3.03 2.83
CA VAL A 115 -6.50 2.05 1.82
C VAL A 115 -6.70 2.60 0.40
N ILE A 116 -7.88 3.14 0.12
CA ILE A 116 -8.23 3.74 -1.18
C ILE A 116 -7.34 4.94 -1.50
N HIS A 117 -7.01 5.77 -0.50
CA HIS A 117 -6.04 6.86 -0.63
C HIS A 117 -4.68 6.36 -1.11
N GLU A 118 -4.14 5.31 -0.51
CA GLU A 118 -2.84 4.77 -0.92
C GLU A 118 -2.89 4.15 -2.33
N LEU A 119 -3.98 3.45 -2.68
CA LEU A 119 -4.14 2.89 -4.03
C LEU A 119 -4.29 3.98 -5.09
N HIS A 120 -4.92 5.10 -4.74
CA HIS A 120 -5.09 6.23 -5.66
C HIS A 120 -3.75 6.86 -6.08
N HIS A 121 -2.71 6.76 -5.22
CA HIS A 121 -1.36 7.20 -5.55
C HIS A 121 -0.66 6.32 -6.60
N VAL A 122 -1.20 5.16 -6.96
CA VAL A 122 -0.65 4.34 -8.03
C VAL A 122 -0.79 5.07 -9.38
N SER A 123 0.28 5.07 -10.15
CA SER A 123 0.31 5.67 -11.49
C SER A 123 -0.76 5.05 -12.40
N PRO A 124 -1.52 5.85 -13.18
CA PRO A 124 -2.44 5.34 -14.19
C PRO A 124 -1.80 4.38 -15.20
N LEU A 125 -0.49 4.51 -15.45
CA LEU A 125 0.27 3.65 -16.35
C LEU A 125 0.80 2.37 -15.68
N PHE A 126 0.60 2.23 -14.36
CA PHE A 126 1.08 1.12 -13.55
C PHE A 126 2.56 0.78 -13.78
N ASN A 127 3.39 1.82 -13.84
CA ASN A 127 4.80 1.75 -14.25
C ASN A 127 5.78 1.86 -13.08
N GLY A 128 5.35 1.64 -11.84
CA GLY A 128 6.20 1.72 -10.65
C GLY A 128 6.51 3.15 -10.16
N ASP A 129 5.95 4.19 -10.78
CA ASP A 129 5.93 5.58 -10.31
C ASP A 129 4.59 5.91 -9.62
N ILE A 130 4.50 7.04 -8.93
CA ILE A 130 3.23 7.54 -8.39
C ILE A 130 2.41 8.29 -9.44
N ARG A 131 1.11 8.42 -9.20
CA ARG A 131 0.25 9.38 -9.89
C ARG A 131 0.80 10.79 -9.66
N ARG A 132 0.97 11.53 -10.76
CA ARG A 132 1.48 12.90 -10.75
C ARG A 132 0.43 13.86 -11.28
N TYR A 133 0.14 14.88 -10.50
CA TYR A 133 -0.64 16.05 -10.89
C TYR A 133 0.28 17.17 -11.35
N SER A 134 -0.16 17.98 -12.30
CA SER A 134 0.54 19.20 -12.68
C SER A 134 0.59 20.19 -11.50
N GLY A 135 1.71 20.89 -11.31
CA GLY A 135 1.88 21.92 -10.29
C GLY A 135 2.75 21.50 -9.10
N LYS A 136 2.84 22.35 -8.07
CA LYS A 136 3.76 22.13 -6.92
C LYS A 136 3.42 20.89 -6.08
N ASN A 137 2.14 20.52 -6.02
CA ASN A 137 1.64 19.39 -5.23
C ASN A 137 1.38 18.18 -6.12
N TYR A 138 2.47 17.57 -6.60
CA TYR A 138 2.42 16.46 -7.56
C TYR A 138 1.59 15.26 -7.07
N ALA A 139 1.40 15.05 -5.77
CA ALA A 139 0.68 13.88 -5.26
C ALA A 139 -0.82 14.12 -4.99
N HIS A 140 -1.27 15.35 -4.72
CA HIS A 140 -2.65 15.62 -4.21
C HIS A 140 -3.35 16.77 -4.95
N GLY A 141 -2.77 17.28 -6.05
CA GLY A 141 -3.34 18.39 -6.81
C GLY A 141 -3.44 19.70 -6.01
N ASN A 142 -4.32 20.59 -6.45
CA ASN A 142 -4.38 21.98 -5.96
C ASN A 142 -5.12 22.13 -4.61
N SER A 143 -5.94 21.16 -4.19
CA SER A 143 -6.75 21.21 -2.98
C SER A 143 -6.75 19.87 -2.27
N ARG A 144 -6.25 19.86 -1.03
CA ARG A 144 -6.31 18.67 -0.17
C ARG A 144 -7.76 18.27 0.14
N LYS A 145 -8.64 19.25 0.31
CA LYS A 145 -10.06 19.00 0.59
C LYS A 145 -10.72 18.27 -0.57
N ASP A 146 -10.50 18.73 -1.81
CA ASP A 146 -11.13 18.13 -2.99
C ASP A 146 -10.63 16.70 -3.19
N PHE A 147 -9.34 16.47 -2.91
CA PHE A 147 -8.76 15.14 -2.88
C PHE A 147 -9.40 14.25 -1.81
N ASP A 148 -9.54 14.73 -0.58
CA ASP A 148 -10.18 14.00 0.51
C ASP A 148 -11.66 13.70 0.19
N ASP A 149 -12.38 14.64 -0.42
CA ASP A 149 -13.76 14.48 -0.90
C ASP A 149 -13.85 13.38 -1.99
N LEU A 150 -12.91 13.36 -2.95
CA LEU A 150 -12.84 12.33 -3.99
C LEU A 150 -12.60 10.93 -3.40
N ILE A 151 -11.67 10.80 -2.46
CA ILE A 151 -11.41 9.53 -1.78
C ILE A 151 -12.65 9.06 -1.01
N ASN A 152 -13.40 9.97 -0.38
CA ASN A 152 -14.66 9.63 0.29
C ASN A 152 -15.71 9.12 -0.70
N ILE A 153 -15.81 9.70 -1.89
CA ILE A 153 -16.70 9.21 -2.97
C ILE A 153 -16.32 7.78 -3.35
N TYR A 154 -15.06 7.53 -3.72
CA TYR A 154 -14.58 6.19 -4.09
C TYR A 154 -14.76 5.16 -2.96
N THR A 155 -14.61 5.61 -1.72
CA THR A 155 -14.88 4.75 -0.55
C THR A 155 -16.34 4.36 -0.44
N ASN A 156 -17.26 5.29 -0.68
CA ASN A 156 -18.70 4.98 -0.67
C ASN A 156 -19.09 4.08 -1.83
N GLU A 157 -18.58 4.35 -3.04
CA GLU A 157 -18.81 3.54 -4.23
C GLU A 157 -18.37 2.09 -3.97
N TYR A 158 -17.15 1.87 -3.49
CA TYR A 158 -16.69 0.52 -3.14
C TYR A 158 -17.57 -0.16 -2.07
N ILE A 159 -17.98 0.55 -1.00
CA ILE A 159 -18.83 -0.03 0.05
C ILE A 159 -20.20 -0.47 -0.51
N CYS A 160 -20.75 0.29 -1.45
CA CYS A 160 -22.04 -0.02 -2.08
C CYS A 160 -21.94 -1.17 -3.09
N ASP A 161 -20.81 -1.27 -3.79
CA ASP A 161 -20.68 -2.14 -4.97
C ASP A 161 -20.01 -3.49 -4.67
N THR A 162 -19.22 -3.60 -3.60
CA THR A 162 -18.55 -4.86 -3.26
C THR A 162 -19.55 -5.95 -2.90
N ILE A 163 -19.39 -7.13 -3.49
CA ILE A 163 -20.12 -8.34 -3.09
C ILE A 163 -19.46 -9.06 -1.91
N HIS A 164 -18.29 -8.57 -1.45
CA HIS A 164 -17.46 -9.15 -0.39
C HIS A 164 -17.24 -8.17 0.79
N PRO A 165 -18.31 -7.61 1.39
CA PRO A 165 -18.17 -6.64 2.48
C PRO A 165 -17.40 -7.19 3.69
N GLU A 166 -17.35 -8.51 3.86
CA GLU A 166 -16.64 -9.20 4.91
C GLU A 166 -15.13 -9.00 4.87
N LEU A 167 -14.53 -8.74 3.71
CA LEU A 167 -13.09 -8.53 3.57
C LEU A 167 -12.61 -7.28 4.31
N SER A 168 -13.51 -6.33 4.56
CA SER A 168 -13.21 -5.13 5.34
C SER A 168 -13.56 -5.26 6.83
N ASN A 169 -14.15 -6.38 7.29
CA ASN A 169 -14.67 -6.51 8.67
C ASN A 169 -13.59 -6.35 9.73
N PHE A 170 -12.36 -6.80 9.48
CA PHE A 170 -11.29 -6.69 10.45
C PHE A 170 -10.91 -5.23 10.76
N LEU A 171 -11.22 -4.30 9.85
CA LEU A 171 -11.01 -2.86 10.05
C LEU A 171 -11.96 -2.25 11.09
N LYS A 172 -13.05 -2.95 11.47
CA LYS A 172 -13.93 -2.50 12.57
C LYS A 172 -13.21 -2.44 13.91
N TYR A 173 -12.21 -3.30 14.09
CA TYR A 173 -11.49 -3.44 15.36
C TYR A 173 -10.33 -2.44 15.47
N LYS A 174 -10.07 -2.01 16.71
CA LYS A 174 -8.79 -1.41 17.12
C LYS A 174 -7.73 -2.50 17.26
N TYR A 175 -6.45 -2.09 17.30
CA TYR A 175 -5.34 -3.04 17.39
C TYR A 175 -5.47 -4.00 18.58
N ASN A 176 -5.77 -3.48 19.77
CA ASN A 176 -5.90 -4.29 20.97
C ASN A 176 -7.12 -5.21 20.93
N GLU A 177 -8.24 -4.77 20.35
CA GLU A 177 -9.44 -5.60 20.20
C GLU A 177 -9.19 -6.78 19.26
N LEU A 178 -8.56 -6.50 18.12
CA LEU A 178 -8.20 -7.53 17.13
C LEU A 178 -7.17 -8.50 17.72
N LYS A 179 -6.17 -7.98 18.45
CA LYS A 179 -5.18 -8.81 19.16
C LYS A 179 -5.84 -9.68 20.23
N SER A 180 -6.75 -9.14 21.03
CA SER A 180 -7.47 -9.94 22.05
C SER A 180 -8.31 -11.04 21.42
N LYS A 181 -8.89 -10.80 20.24
CA LYS A 181 -9.71 -11.79 19.52
C LYS A 181 -8.89 -12.95 18.95
N TYR A 182 -7.67 -12.68 18.45
CA TYR A 182 -6.85 -13.66 17.73
C TYR A 182 -5.50 -13.96 18.42
N GLY A 183 -5.29 -13.53 19.66
CA GLY A 183 -4.05 -13.69 20.44
C GLY A 183 -2.89 -12.80 20.00
N ALA A 184 -2.60 -12.76 18.70
CA ALA A 184 -1.53 -11.98 18.10
C ALA A 184 -1.95 -11.38 16.75
N ILE A 185 -1.18 -10.40 16.27
CA ILE A 185 -1.29 -9.86 14.91
C ILE A 185 0.09 -9.99 14.29
N TYR A 186 0.18 -10.64 13.14
CA TYR A 186 1.41 -10.78 12.36
C TYR A 186 1.20 -10.28 10.94
N GLY A 187 2.30 -10.16 10.19
CA GLY A 187 2.27 -9.75 8.80
C GLY A 187 3.68 -9.58 8.25
N ASP A 188 3.75 -9.49 6.93
CA ASP A 188 5.01 -9.38 6.21
C ASP A 188 5.68 -8.03 6.47
N MET A 189 6.98 -8.08 6.78
CA MET A 189 7.84 -6.91 6.87
C MET A 189 8.92 -7.03 5.79
N ILE A 190 9.25 -5.91 5.14
CA ILE A 190 10.32 -5.88 4.15
C ILE A 190 11.23 -4.67 4.36
N ARG A 191 12.54 -4.93 4.31
CA ARG A 191 13.56 -3.90 4.24
C ARG A 191 13.99 -3.72 2.80
N ILE A 192 13.65 -2.57 2.22
CA ILE A 192 14.00 -2.28 0.83
C ILE A 192 15.49 -2.01 0.69
N PRO A 193 16.17 -2.62 -0.29
CA PRO A 193 17.54 -2.30 -0.61
C PRO A 193 17.73 -0.80 -0.85
N ARG A 194 18.91 -0.28 -0.47
CA ARG A 194 19.26 1.11 -0.79
C ARG A 194 19.47 1.25 -2.30
N LEU A 195 19.29 2.47 -2.79
CA LEU A 195 19.67 2.84 -4.16
C LEU A 195 21.13 2.47 -4.39
N LYS A 196 21.44 1.89 -5.55
CA LYS A 196 22.82 1.56 -5.95
C LYS A 196 23.32 2.60 -6.95
N ASN A 197 24.56 3.04 -6.81
CA ASN A 197 25.19 3.86 -7.83
C ASN A 197 25.40 3.01 -9.10
N VAL A 198 25.02 3.53 -10.26
CA VAL A 198 25.17 2.81 -11.54
C VAL A 198 26.65 2.60 -11.88
N SER A 199 27.55 3.52 -11.54
CA SER A 199 28.99 3.36 -11.79
C SER A 199 29.63 2.23 -10.98
N PHE A 200 29.02 1.83 -9.86
CA PHE A 200 29.47 0.69 -9.05
C PHE A 200 29.24 -0.67 -9.76
N LYS A 201 28.36 -0.73 -10.77
CA LYS A 201 28.11 -1.96 -11.54
C LYS A 201 29.20 -2.25 -12.59
N MET A 202 30.00 -1.26 -12.99
CA MET A 202 31.05 -1.45 -14.02
C MET A 202 32.41 -1.89 -13.46
N ALA A 203 32.57 -1.99 -12.13
CA ALA A 203 33.84 -2.36 -11.50
C ALA A 203 34.01 -3.86 -11.22
N ASN A 204 33.03 -4.71 -11.58
CA ASN A 204 33.05 -6.16 -11.36
C ASN A 204 32.74 -6.93 -12.65
N ILE A 205 33.50 -6.66 -13.72
CA ILE A 205 33.63 -7.54 -14.88
C ILE A 205 35.11 -7.75 -15.13
#